data_AF-A0A4V2HUN8-F1
#
_entry.id   AF-A0A4V2HUN8-F1
#
_cell.length_a   1.000
_cell.length_b   1.000
_cell.length_c   1.000
_cell.angle_alpha   90.00
_cell.angle_beta   90.00
_cell.angle_gamma   90.00
#
_symmetry.space_group_name_H-M   'P 1'
#
loop_
_entity.id
_entity.type
_entity.pdbx_description
1 polymer ?
#
loop_
_entity_poly.entity_id
_entity_poly.type
_entity_poly.pdbx_seq_one_letter_code
_entity_poly.pdbx_strand_id
1 'polypeptide(L)' 'MKCRHCHAQLQHVFLDLGHAPPSNAYLSEAQLRAPETTFPLKILVCDTCWLVQTEDYTAADELFSSDYAYFSSTSQ' A
#
# COMPACT_ATOMS: atom_id res chain seq x y z
N MET A 1 -1.15 -1.59 15.61
CA MET A 1 -0.69 -2.84 14.96
C MET A 1 0.56 -3.36 15.65
N LYS A 2 0.94 -4.63 15.41
CA LYS A 2 2.25 -5.19 15.81
C LYS A 2 3.25 -5.07 14.66
N CYS A 3 4.52 -4.86 14.97
CA CYS A 3 5.62 -4.90 14.00
C CYS A 3 5.64 -6.25 13.29
N ARG A 4 5.67 -6.27 11.95
CA ARG A 4 5.69 -7.50 11.15
C ARG A 4 6.95 -8.34 11.35
N HIS A 5 8.04 -7.74 11.81
CA HIS A 5 9.31 -8.45 12.06
C HIS A 5 9.47 -8.97 13.49
N CYS A 6 9.37 -8.08 14.49
CA CYS A 6 9.66 -8.42 15.89
C CYS A 6 8.41 -8.51 16.79
N HIS A 7 7.22 -8.26 16.24
CA HIS A 7 5.93 -8.31 16.94
C HIS A 7 5.74 -7.31 18.10
N ALA A 8 6.69 -6.41 18.34
CA ALA A 8 6.52 -5.29 19.28
C ALA A 8 5.34 -4.39 18.85
N GLN A 9 4.66 -3.77 19.80
CA GLN A 9 3.57 -2.84 19.52
C GLN A 9 4.12 -1.58 18.83
N LEU A 10 3.54 -1.17 17.70
CA LEU A 10 3.89 0.10 17.07
C LEU A 10 3.13 1.26 17.73
N GLN A 11 3.85 2.36 17.99
CA GLN A 11 3.31 3.57 18.61
C GLN A 11 3.69 4.86 17.86
N HIS A 12 4.78 4.86 17.09
CA HIS A 12 5.34 6.06 16.49
C HIS A 12 4.98 6.17 15.02
N VAL A 13 4.36 7.29 14.64
CA VAL A 13 4.16 7.67 13.24
C VAL A 13 5.49 8.17 12.68
N PHE A 14 5.94 7.54 11.61
CA PHE A 14 7.12 7.94 10.87
C PHE A 14 6.77 9.02 9.84
N LEU A 15 5.72 8.77 9.06
CA LEU A 15 5.23 9.68 8.02
C LEU A 15 3.75 9.41 7.75
N ASP A 16 2.96 10.46 7.55
CA ASP A 16 1.56 10.39 7.12
C ASP A 16 1.41 11.16 5.81
N LEU A 17 1.03 10.46 4.74
CA LEU A 17 0.82 11.03 3.40
C LEU A 17 -0.67 11.20 3.07
N GLY A 18 -1.57 11.01 4.05
CA GLY A 18 -3.01 11.11 3.84
C GLY A 18 -3.59 9.85 3.17
N HIS A 19 -4.46 10.03 2.19
CA HIS A 19 -5.08 8.92 1.45
C HIS A 19 -4.61 8.93 -0.01
N ALA A 20 -4.34 7.74 -0.55
CA ALA A 20 -3.91 7.56 -1.93
C ALA A 20 -4.55 6.30 -2.54
N PRO A 21 -4.82 6.28 -3.85
CA PRO A 21 -5.24 5.08 -4.56
C PRO A 21 -4.06 4.08 -4.73
N PRO A 22 -4.34 2.81 -5.06
CA PRO A 22 -3.29 1.86 -5.43
C PRO A 22 -2.49 2.36 -6.65
N SER A 23 -1.17 2.37 -6.55
CA SER A 23 -0.29 2.99 -7.58
C SER A 23 -0.42 2.41 -8.98
N ASN A 24 -0.84 1.13 -9.09
CA ASN A 24 -0.92 0.38 -10.34
C ASN A 24 -2.37 0.14 -10.80
N ALA A 25 -3.37 0.76 -10.14
CA ALA A 25 -4.77 0.66 -10.52
C ALA A 25 -5.16 1.75 -11.52
N TYR A 26 -4.63 1.65 -12.75
CA TYR A 26 -4.91 2.62 -13.81
C TYR A 26 -6.40 2.64 -14.19
N LEU A 27 -6.96 3.85 -14.30
CA LEU A 27 -8.36 4.06 -14.67
C LEU A 27 -8.54 4.02 -16.20
N SER A 28 -9.59 3.35 -16.66
CA SER A 28 -10.11 3.50 -18.02
C SER A 28 -10.88 4.82 -18.18
N GLU A 29 -11.08 5.27 -19.42
CA GLU A 29 -11.85 6.50 -19.71
C GLU A 29 -13.26 6.48 -19.08
N ALA A 30 -13.92 5.32 -19.06
CA ALA A 30 -15.24 5.15 -18.46
C ALA A 30 -15.23 5.32 -16.93
N GLN A 31 -14.10 5.01 -16.28
CA GLN A 31 -13.95 5.10 -14.82
C GLN A 31 -13.60 6.50 -14.33
N LEU A 32 -13.19 7.43 -15.20
CA LEU A 32 -12.80 8.80 -14.82
C LEU A 32 -13.90 9.61 -14.12
N ARG A 33 -15.16 9.20 -14.25
CA ARG A 33 -16.31 9.84 -13.59
C ARG A 33 -16.85 9.06 -12.40
N ALA A 34 -16.26 7.91 -12.10
CA ALA A 34 -16.61 7.10 -10.94
C ALA A 34 -15.74 7.50 -9.72
N PRO A 35 -16.22 7.25 -8.49
CA PRO A 35 -15.36 7.35 -7.31
C PRO A 35 -14.15 6.42 -7.42
N GLU A 36 -13.01 6.89 -6.96
CA GLU A 36 -11.78 6.10 -6.86
C GLU A 36 -11.59 5.60 -5.43
N THR A 37 -11.24 4.32 -5.27
CA THR A 37 -10.92 3.75 -3.96
C THR A 37 -9.55 4.23 -3.51
N THR A 38 -9.48 4.80 -2.30
CA THR A 38 -8.24 5.27 -1.69
C THR A 38 -8.02 4.63 -0.32
N PHE A 39 -6.77 4.45 0.06
CA PHE A 39 -6.37 3.88 1.33
C PHE A 39 -5.49 4.86 2.12
N PRO A 40 -5.54 4.84 3.47
CA PRO A 40 -4.62 5.64 4.26
C PRO A 40 -3.17 5.20 4.02
N LEU A 41 -2.32 6.13 3.59
CA LEU A 41 -0.89 5.93 3.40
C LEU A 41 -0.14 6.47 4.62
N LYS A 42 -0.27 5.74 5.73
CA LYS A 42 0.40 6.01 6.99
C LYS A 42 1.50 5.00 7.24
N ILE A 43 2.67 5.50 7.59
CA ILE A 43 3.88 4.73 7.84
C ILE A 43 4.24 4.84 9.32
N LEU A 44 4.45 3.70 9.95
CA LEU A 44 4.85 3.57 11.35
C LEU A 44 6.28 3.06 11.44
N VAL A 45 7.00 3.44 12.49
CA VAL A 45 8.34 2.94 12.80
C VAL A 45 8.33 2.15 14.11
N CYS A 46 8.97 0.98 14.10
CA CYS A 46 9.22 0.21 15.32
C CYS A 46 10.44 0.78 16.06
N ASP A 47 10.27 1.18 17.32
CA ASP A 47 11.38 1.65 18.17
C ASP A 47 12.25 0.51 18.75
N THR A 48 11.85 -0.74 18.55
CA THR A 48 12.60 -1.92 19.00
C THR A 48 13.55 -2.46 17.93
N CYS A 49 13.08 -2.59 16.68
CA CYS A 49 13.87 -3.16 15.57
C CYS A 49 14.06 -2.23 14.38
N TRP A 50 13.55 -0.99 14.45
CA TRP A 50 13.67 0.04 13.42
C TRP A 50 13.05 -0.27 12.06
N LEU A 51 12.21 -1.32 11.96
CA LEU A 51 11.42 -1.57 10.76
C LEU A 51 10.39 -0.45 10.58
N VAL A 52 10.50 0.25 9.45
CA VAL A 52 9.52 1.18 8.92
C VAL A 52 8.54 0.41 8.04
N GLN A 53 7.24 0.52 8.31
CA GLN A 53 6.20 -0.30 7.65
C GLN A 53 4.86 0.42 7.56
N THR A 54 4.04 0.03 6.59
CA THR A 54 2.65 0.48 6.44
C THR A 54 1.69 -0.40 7.23
N GLU A 55 0.53 0.16 7.56
CA GLU A 55 -0.64 -0.59 8.00
C GLU A 55 -1.21 -1.42 6.82
N ASP A 56 -1.78 -2.60 7.09
CA ASP A 56 -2.48 -3.40 6.06
C ASP A 56 -3.94 -2.95 5.98
N TYR A 57 -4.27 -2.20 4.93
CA TYR A 57 -5.64 -1.80 4.62
C TYR A 57 -6.24 -2.54 3.43
N THR A 58 -5.40 -3.10 2.55
CA THR A 58 -5.78 -3.76 1.29
C THR A 58 -5.46 -5.24 1.31
N ALA A 59 -6.37 -6.06 0.80
CA ALA A 59 -6.07 -7.46 0.55
C ALA A 59 -5.15 -7.63 -0.67
N ALA A 60 -4.31 -8.67 -0.69
CA ALA A 60 -3.33 -8.85 -1.76
C ALA A 60 -3.98 -9.06 -3.14
N ASP A 61 -5.13 -9.73 -3.19
CA ASP A 61 -5.93 -9.95 -4.39
C ASP A 61 -6.53 -8.67 -4.98
N GLU A 62 -6.70 -7.61 -4.18
CA GLU A 62 -7.08 -6.28 -4.68
C GLU A 62 -5.93 -5.56 -5.38
N LEU A 63 -4.67 -5.83 -4.97
CA LEU A 63 -3.48 -5.22 -5.55
C LEU A 63 -2.92 -6.01 -6.74
N PHE A 64 -3.04 -7.34 -6.70
CA PHE A 64 -2.51 -8.26 -7.70
C PHE A 64 -3.64 -8.91 -8.49
N SER A 65 -4.41 -8.09 -9.21
CA SER A 65 -5.52 -8.54 -10.06
C SER A 65 -5.04 -9.18 -11.36
N SER A 66 -5.97 -9.72 -12.16
CA SER A 66 -5.68 -10.21 -13.52
C SER A 66 -5.10 -9.14 -14.43
N ASP A 67 -5.36 -7.87 -14.13
CA ASP A 67 -4.93 -6.71 -14.91
C ASP A 67 -3.68 -6.04 -14.30
N TYR A 68 -2.91 -6.78 -13.49
CA TYR A 68 -1.72 -6.25 -12.82
C TYR A 68 -0.70 -5.70 -13.81
N ALA A 69 -0.54 -4.38 -13.80
CA ALA A 69 0.17 -3.64 -14.83
C ALA A 69 1.70 -3.55 -14.61
N TYR A 70 2.32 -4.63 -14.14
CA TYR A 70 3.78 -4.70 -13.99
C TYR A 70 4.35 -6.00 -14.54
N PHE A 71 5.27 -5.87 -15.50
CA PHE A 71 6.01 -6.97 -16.10
C PHE A 71 7.49 -6.82 -15.74
N SER A 72 8.09 -7.85 -15.15
CA SER A 72 9.54 -7.87 -14.92
C SER A 72 10.27 -7.91 -16.26
N SER A 73 11.27 -7.04 -16.44
CA SER A 73 12.08 -6.88 -17.66
C SER A 73 12.07 -8.10 -18.59
N THR A 74 11.46 -7.95 -19.76
CA THR A 74 11.42 -8.98 -20.80
C THR A 74 12.33 -8.60 -21.95
N SER A 75 13.05 -9.57 -22.50
CA SER A 75 13.71 -9.45 -23.80
C SER A 75 12.80 -10.14 -24.81
N GLN A 76 12.33 -9.40 -25.81
CA GLN A 76 11.61 -9.96 -26.96
C GLN A 76 12.58 -10.63 -27.92
#